data_AF-A0A8C2F1X7-F1
#
_entry.id   AF-A0A8C2F1X7-F1
#
_cell.length_a   1.000
_cell.length_b   1.000
_cell.length_c   1.000
_cell.angle_alpha   90.00
_cell.angle_beta   90.00
_cell.angle_gamma   90.00
#
_symmetry.space_group_name_H-M   'P 1'
#
loop_
_entity.id
_entity.type
_entity.pdbx_description
1 polymer ?
#
loop_
_entity_poly.entity_id
_entity_poly.type
_entity_poly.pdbx_seq_one_letter_code
_entity_poly.pdbx_strand_id
1 'polypeptide(L)'
;QHETLEGYRHYFNQIVGFFVVEDHILHTTQGLVNRAYVEELWELALSKTIAALRTHSSYCTDPDLILDLKNLIVLFADTLQGYGFPVNQLFDMLLEMRDQYGEILLKKWNQSFRQILDQDNYSPIPVASPEEYQRIACQFPFQDPELDKIPFPKKLPFSEFVPKVYSQLKEFIYACLKYSEDLHLSSTEIDDMIRKSTNLLLTRTLSHCLQYAIKKKNVGLAELVQIIINTTHLEQSCHYLEEFISNITNVPPDTINATKLYGTSTFKDARHAAEEEIYTNLNQKIDQFLQLADYDWTAAQGGAQASDYLSDLIAFLCSTFAVFTHLPVKLRLD
;
A
#
# COMPACT_ATOMS: atom_id res chain seq x y z
N GLN A 1 5.83 23.92 25.29
CA GLN A 1 5.47 24.67 24.07
C GLN A 1 5.57 23.68 22.93
N HIS A 2 4.57 23.57 22.06
CA HIS A 2 4.75 22.78 20.83
C HIS A 2 5.83 23.51 20.02
N GLU A 3 7.05 22.98 20.01
CA GLU A 3 8.12 23.50 19.16
C GLU A 3 7.67 23.31 17.71
N THR A 4 7.28 24.41 17.09
CA THR A 4 6.89 24.46 15.68
C THR A 4 8.13 24.16 14.82
N LEU A 5 7.92 23.79 13.55
CA LEU A 5 8.99 23.64 12.56
C LEU A 5 9.96 24.86 12.55
N GLU A 6 9.41 26.05 12.80
CA GLU A 6 10.16 27.30 12.93
C GLU A 6 11.07 27.33 14.19
N GLY A 7 10.62 26.75 15.30
CA GLY A 7 11.42 26.53 16.50
C GLY A 7 12.65 25.65 16.20
N TYR A 8 12.47 24.55 15.47
CA TYR A 8 13.58 23.69 15.05
C TYR A 8 14.54 24.41 14.11
N ARG A 9 14.03 25.16 13.14
CA ARG A 9 14.85 25.97 12.24
C ARG A 9 15.70 26.96 13.05
N HIS A 10 15.12 27.66 14.00
CA HIS A 10 15.87 28.60 14.84
C HIS A 10 16.91 27.88 15.70
N TYR A 11 16.54 26.76 16.33
CA TYR A 11 17.42 25.94 17.16
C TYR A 11 18.64 25.43 16.38
N PHE A 12 18.42 24.83 15.20
CA PHE A 12 19.51 24.36 14.34
C PHE A 12 20.40 25.50 13.86
N ASN A 13 19.81 26.63 13.46
CA ASN A 13 20.59 27.79 13.04
C ASN A 13 21.46 28.37 14.17
N GLN A 14 20.98 28.35 15.42
CA GLN A 14 21.77 28.78 16.58
C GLN A 14 22.97 27.85 16.80
N ILE A 15 22.77 26.53 16.71
CA ILE A 15 23.84 25.54 16.85
C ILE A 15 24.87 25.74 15.73
N VAL A 16 24.43 25.80 14.48
CA VAL A 16 25.32 26.05 13.33
C VAL A 16 26.09 27.35 13.53
N GLY A 17 25.41 28.44 13.88
CA GLY A 17 26.05 29.74 14.11
C GLY A 17 27.13 29.69 15.18
N PHE A 18 26.89 28.97 16.28
CA PHE A 18 27.88 28.77 17.33
C PHE A 18 29.11 28.00 16.82
N PHE A 19 28.91 26.84 16.19
CA PHE A 19 30.03 25.99 15.73
C PHE A 19 30.83 26.61 14.57
N VAL A 20 30.18 27.39 13.69
CA VAL A 20 30.87 28.13 12.63
C VAL A 20 31.78 29.21 13.20
N VAL A 21 31.34 29.92 14.25
CA VAL A 21 32.17 30.93 14.91
C VAL A 21 33.34 30.28 15.64
N GLU A 22 33.11 29.20 16.38
CA GLU A 22 34.17 28.45 17.07
C GLU A 22 35.20 27.88 16.09
N ASP A 23 34.76 27.32 14.96
CA ASP A 23 35.66 26.84 13.90
C ASP A 23 36.49 27.98 13.29
N HIS A 24 35.88 29.15 13.05
CA HIS A 24 36.60 30.31 12.55
C HIS A 24 37.65 30.82 13.56
N ILE A 25 37.31 30.82 14.85
CA ILE A 25 38.25 31.20 15.93
C ILE A 25 39.40 30.19 16.00
N LEU A 26 39.12 28.89 15.92
CA LEU A 26 40.13 27.83 15.92
C LEU A 26 41.15 28.02 14.78
N HIS A 27 40.70 28.39 13.59
CA HIS A 27 41.58 28.60 12.43
C HIS A 27 42.31 29.95 12.45
N THR A 28 41.74 30.97 13.08
CA THR A 28 42.27 32.35 13.04
C THR A 28 43.13 32.69 14.25
N THR A 29 42.93 32.03 15.40
CA THR A 29 43.62 32.35 16.66
C THR A 29 44.60 31.26 17.08
N GLN A 30 45.80 31.65 17.52
CA GLN A 30 46.78 30.70 18.05
C GLN A 30 46.52 30.43 19.54
N GLY A 31 45.92 29.28 19.86
CA GLY A 31 45.89 28.71 21.22
C GLY A 31 44.75 29.15 22.15
N LEU A 32 43.77 29.91 21.65
CA LEU A 32 42.55 30.27 22.42
C LEU A 32 41.54 29.12 22.50
N VAL A 33 41.42 28.36 21.41
CA VAL A 33 40.54 27.19 21.29
C VAL A 33 41.38 26.04 20.75
N ASN A 34 41.17 24.83 21.29
CA ASN A 34 41.81 23.63 20.78
C ASN A 34 40.76 22.72 20.11
N ARG A 35 41.22 21.89 19.18
CA ARG A 35 40.33 21.02 18.40
C ARG A 35 39.55 20.03 19.28
N ALA A 36 40.19 19.49 20.31
CA ALA A 36 39.57 18.53 21.23
C ALA A 36 38.37 19.13 22.00
N TYR A 37 38.45 20.40 22.37
CA TYR A 37 37.37 21.12 23.06
C TYR A 37 36.15 21.30 22.15
N VAL A 38 36.36 21.68 20.89
CA VAL A 38 35.27 21.85 19.92
C VAL A 38 34.62 20.49 19.60
N GLU A 39 35.42 19.42 19.51
CA GLU A 39 34.91 18.05 19.33
C GLU A 39 34.06 17.60 20.52
N GLU A 40 34.50 17.82 21.77
CA GLU A 40 33.71 17.48 22.98
C GLU A 40 32.40 18.29 23.07
N LEU A 41 32.45 19.59 22.76
CA LEU A 41 31.26 20.42 22.69
C LEU A 41 30.28 19.93 21.62
N TRP A 42 30.79 19.54 20.46
CA TRP A 42 29.99 18.99 19.38
C TRP A 42 29.29 17.69 19.79
N GLU A 43 30.02 16.75 20.40
CA GLU A 43 29.40 15.51 20.89
C GLU A 43 28.27 15.77 21.90
N LEU A 44 28.46 16.73 22.82
CA LEU A 44 27.43 17.10 23.79
C LEU A 44 26.21 17.76 23.12
N ALA A 45 26.44 18.66 22.17
CA ALA A 45 25.38 19.34 21.42
C ALA A 45 24.60 18.35 20.55
N LEU A 46 25.30 17.46 19.86
CA LEU A 46 24.74 16.42 19.02
C LEU A 46 23.87 15.45 19.83
N SER A 47 24.37 14.98 20.97
CA SER A 47 23.63 14.10 21.87
C SER A 47 22.30 14.73 22.34
N LYS A 48 22.35 16.01 22.76
CA LYS A 48 21.14 16.75 23.17
C LYS A 48 20.17 16.98 22.01
N THR A 49 20.70 17.30 20.83
CA THR A 49 19.90 17.54 19.62
C THR A 49 19.15 16.27 19.22
N ILE A 50 19.84 15.12 19.18
CA ILE A 50 19.22 13.82 18.87
C ILE A 50 18.15 13.46 19.90
N ALA A 51 18.42 13.68 21.20
CA ALA A 51 17.44 13.40 22.25
C ALA A 51 16.17 14.26 22.10
N ALA A 52 16.32 15.54 21.78
CA ALA A 52 15.20 16.43 21.52
C ALA A 52 14.40 16.00 20.28
N LEU A 53 15.10 15.67 19.19
CA LEU A 53 14.47 15.25 17.94
C LEU A 53 13.74 13.91 18.07
N ARG A 54 14.33 12.91 18.73
CA ARG A 54 13.66 11.62 19.00
C ARG A 54 12.38 11.78 19.81
N THR A 55 12.41 12.66 20.81
CA THR A 55 11.24 12.93 21.66
C THR A 55 10.11 13.49 20.81
N HIS A 56 10.40 14.49 19.97
CA HIS A 56 9.37 15.16 19.18
C HIS A 56 8.90 14.34 17.98
N SER A 57 9.82 13.69 17.28
CA SER A 57 9.47 12.84 16.14
C SER A 57 8.44 11.81 16.57
N SER A 58 8.62 11.17 17.73
CA SER A 58 7.74 10.11 18.25
C SER A 58 6.25 10.49 18.40
N TYR A 59 5.94 11.79 18.61
CA TYR A 59 4.57 12.28 18.75
C TYR A 59 4.00 12.82 17.43
N CYS A 60 4.83 12.99 16.39
CA CYS A 60 4.38 13.47 15.10
C CYS A 60 3.57 12.39 14.38
N THR A 61 2.36 12.74 13.97
CA THR A 61 1.45 11.88 13.20
C THR A 61 1.18 12.41 11.80
N ASP A 62 1.68 13.61 11.49
CA ASP A 62 1.55 14.23 10.18
C ASP A 62 2.75 13.85 9.29
N PRO A 63 2.53 13.17 8.15
CA PRO A 63 3.60 12.80 7.24
C PRO A 63 4.33 14.02 6.64
N ASP A 64 3.64 15.13 6.40
CA ASP A 64 4.26 16.32 5.78
C ASP A 64 5.19 17.02 6.77
N LEU A 65 4.81 17.11 8.05
CA LEU A 65 5.67 17.65 9.11
C LEU A 65 6.94 16.81 9.31
N ILE A 66 6.86 15.48 9.19
CA ILE A 66 8.04 14.61 9.29
C ILE A 66 8.99 14.86 8.12
N LEU A 67 8.47 15.04 6.90
CA LEU A 67 9.28 15.36 5.74
C LEU A 67 9.96 16.72 5.88
N ASP A 68 9.24 17.73 6.35
CA ASP A 68 9.79 19.06 6.58
C ASP A 68 10.89 19.03 7.65
N LEU A 69 10.68 18.29 8.75
CA LEU A 69 11.68 18.09 9.79
C LEU A 69 12.90 17.32 9.27
N LYS A 70 12.69 16.25 8.48
CA LYS A 70 13.76 15.51 7.82
C LYS A 70 14.61 16.44 6.95
N ASN A 71 13.99 17.30 6.14
CA ASN A 71 14.72 18.22 5.26
C ASN A 71 15.53 19.25 6.05
N LEU A 72 15.01 19.72 7.20
CA LEU A 72 15.77 20.59 8.11
C LEU A 72 16.98 19.88 8.72
N ILE A 73 16.83 18.62 9.14
CA ILE A 73 17.92 17.83 9.72
C ILE A 73 19.00 17.54 8.66
N VAL A 74 18.60 17.20 7.43
CA VAL A 74 19.55 16.99 6.31
C VAL A 74 20.35 18.26 6.05
N LEU A 75 19.69 19.42 5.91
CA LEU A 75 20.38 20.70 5.70
C LEU A 75 21.35 21.03 6.86
N PHE A 76 20.92 20.77 8.10
CA PHE A 76 21.74 20.93 9.29
C PHE A 76 22.98 20.02 9.27
N ALA A 77 22.80 18.75 8.92
CA ALA A 77 23.87 17.77 8.81
C ALA A 77 24.87 18.13 7.70
N ASP A 78 24.38 18.42 6.48
CA ASP A 78 25.23 18.77 5.34
C ASP A 78 26.03 20.05 5.60
N THR A 79 25.41 21.05 6.25
CA THR A 79 26.09 22.30 6.61
C THR A 79 27.28 22.02 7.53
N LEU A 80 27.07 21.27 8.61
CA LEU A 80 28.12 20.96 9.58
C LEU A 80 29.18 19.99 9.05
N GLN A 81 28.78 19.05 8.18
CA GLN A 81 29.71 18.19 7.47
C GLN A 81 30.67 19.00 6.59
N GLY A 82 30.20 20.09 5.98
CA GLY A 82 31.02 21.04 5.23
C GLY A 82 32.14 21.70 6.06
N TYR A 83 31.95 21.85 7.37
CA TYR A 83 32.96 22.33 8.32
C TYR A 83 33.80 21.19 8.94
N GLY A 84 33.59 19.93 8.52
CA GLY A 84 34.35 18.78 8.99
C GLY A 84 33.86 18.15 10.28
N PHE A 85 32.66 18.52 10.77
CA PHE A 85 32.06 17.87 11.93
C PHE A 85 31.45 16.50 11.59
N PRO A 86 31.59 15.49 12.47
CA PRO A 86 30.99 14.18 12.25
C PRO A 86 29.46 14.23 12.45
N VAL A 87 28.70 13.84 11.43
CA VAL A 87 27.23 13.91 11.41
C VAL A 87 26.51 12.57 11.26
N ASN A 88 27.24 11.45 11.30
CA ASN A 88 26.68 10.10 11.08
C ASN A 88 25.48 9.79 11.98
N GLN A 89 25.52 10.22 13.25
CA GLN A 89 24.42 10.00 14.20
C GLN A 89 23.11 10.72 13.81
N LEU A 90 23.20 11.81 13.03
CA LEU A 90 22.01 12.49 12.49
C LEU A 90 21.38 11.66 11.37
N PHE A 91 22.20 11.03 10.51
CA PHE A 91 21.70 10.13 9.47
C PHE A 91 21.10 8.85 10.07
N ASP A 92 21.71 8.29 11.11
CA ASP A 92 21.12 7.15 11.85
C ASP A 92 19.73 7.53 12.40
N MET A 93 19.59 8.73 12.95
CA MET A 93 18.31 9.25 13.45
C MET A 93 17.29 9.49 12.32
N LEU A 94 17.72 9.96 11.15
CA LEU A 94 16.86 10.08 9.97
C LEU A 94 16.35 8.72 9.47
N LEU A 95 17.15 7.66 9.61
CA LEU A 95 16.71 6.29 9.31
C LEU A 95 15.71 5.77 10.36
N GLU A 96 15.85 6.13 11.64
CA GLU A 96 14.83 5.83 12.67
C GLU A 96 13.50 6.56 12.38
N MET A 97 13.57 7.84 12.01
CA MET A 97 12.39 8.64 11.62
C MET A 97 11.66 8.06 10.41
N ARG A 98 12.40 7.39 9.50
CA ARG A 98 11.81 6.74 8.31
C ARG A 98 10.84 5.66 8.70
N ASP A 99 11.21 4.82 9.66
CA ASP A 99 10.38 3.69 10.07
C ASP A 99 9.07 4.19 10.69
N GLN A 100 9.15 5.29 11.45
CA GLN A 100 7.97 5.97 11.96
C GLN A 100 7.12 6.59 10.84
N TYR A 101 7.74 7.26 9.87
CA TYR A 101 7.05 7.80 8.69
C TYR A 101 6.33 6.69 7.92
N GLY A 102 6.98 5.54 7.73
CA GLY A 102 6.40 4.36 7.11
C GLY A 102 5.14 3.87 7.83
N GLU A 103 5.17 3.80 9.17
CA GLU A 103 4.00 3.41 9.97
C GLU A 103 2.84 4.41 9.84
N ILE A 104 3.13 5.71 9.76
CA ILE A 104 2.11 6.75 9.55
C ILE A 104 1.48 6.62 8.16
N LEU A 105 2.30 6.42 7.11
CA LEU A 105 1.80 6.15 5.76
C LEU A 105 0.93 4.89 5.75
N LEU A 106 1.37 3.79 6.35
CA LEU A 106 0.59 2.55 6.38
C LEU A 106 -0.79 2.74 7.04
N LYS A 107 -0.89 3.56 8.10
CA LYS A 107 -2.17 3.93 8.72
C LYS A 107 -3.06 4.77 7.78
N LYS A 108 -2.49 5.79 7.12
CA LYS A 108 -3.21 6.65 6.17
C LYS A 108 -3.74 5.84 4.97
N TRP A 109 -2.92 4.95 4.41
CA TRP A 109 -3.33 4.10 3.29
C TRP A 109 -4.31 3.00 3.70
N ASN A 110 -4.27 2.51 4.94
CA ASN A 110 -5.30 1.61 5.47
C ASN A 110 -6.69 2.26 5.39
N GLN A 111 -6.79 3.52 5.84
CA GLN A 111 -8.03 4.28 5.76
C GLN A 111 -8.47 4.52 4.31
N SER A 112 -7.52 4.90 3.43
CA SER A 112 -7.79 5.08 2.00
C SER A 112 -8.33 3.81 1.34
N PHE A 113 -7.67 2.67 1.54
CA PHE A 113 -8.13 1.39 0.99
C PHE A 113 -9.49 0.95 1.53
N ARG A 114 -9.76 1.16 2.82
CA ARG A 114 -11.08 0.89 3.41
C ARG A 114 -12.17 1.74 2.76
N GLN A 115 -11.91 3.04 2.58
CA GLN A 115 -12.84 3.94 1.90
C GLN A 115 -13.11 3.51 0.46
N ILE A 116 -12.07 3.09 -0.28
CA ILE A 116 -12.23 2.58 -1.65
C ILE A 116 -13.10 1.31 -1.65
N LEU A 117 -12.86 0.36 -0.74
CA LEU A 117 -13.63 -0.88 -0.63
C LEU A 117 -15.08 -0.65 -0.23
N ASP A 118 -15.35 0.29 0.69
CA ASP A 118 -16.70 0.59 1.14
C ASP A 118 -17.52 1.38 0.11
N GLN A 119 -16.85 2.10 -0.80
CA GLN A 119 -17.49 2.84 -1.91
C GLN A 119 -17.58 2.02 -3.20
N ASP A 120 -16.89 0.87 -3.29
CA ASP A 120 -16.90 0.05 -4.49
C ASP A 120 -18.28 -0.60 -4.70
N ASN A 121 -18.69 -0.67 -5.96
CA ASN A 121 -19.96 -1.29 -6.35
C ASN A 121 -19.81 -2.77 -6.73
N TYR A 122 -18.60 -3.32 -6.66
CA TYR A 122 -18.25 -4.70 -7.01
C TYR A 122 -18.88 -5.17 -8.33
N SER A 123 -18.86 -4.29 -9.34
CA SER A 123 -19.39 -4.59 -10.66
C SER A 123 -18.37 -4.28 -11.78
N PRO A 124 -18.42 -5.01 -12.91
CA PRO A 124 -17.63 -4.72 -14.10
C PRO A 124 -17.83 -3.28 -14.58
N ILE A 125 -16.74 -2.53 -14.80
CA ILE A 125 -16.83 -1.12 -15.22
C ILE A 125 -17.40 -1.04 -16.65
N PRO A 126 -18.56 -0.39 -16.88
CA PRO A 126 -19.06 -0.13 -18.22
C PRO A 126 -18.27 1.01 -18.87
N VAL A 127 -17.88 0.81 -20.12
CA VAL A 127 -17.12 1.78 -20.91
C VAL A 127 -17.90 2.05 -22.19
N ALA A 128 -18.48 3.25 -22.28
CA ALA A 128 -19.32 3.65 -23.40
C ALA A 128 -18.51 4.28 -24.55
N SER A 129 -17.32 4.81 -24.25
CA SER A 129 -16.52 5.57 -25.21
C SER A 129 -15.03 5.21 -25.20
N PRO A 130 -14.32 5.39 -26.32
CA PRO A 130 -12.86 5.25 -26.38
C PRO A 130 -12.13 6.15 -25.36
N GLU A 131 -12.66 7.35 -25.10
CA GLU A 131 -12.07 8.30 -24.16
C GLU A 131 -12.16 7.79 -22.71
N GLU A 132 -13.28 7.15 -22.33
CA GLU A 132 -13.40 6.47 -21.04
C GLU A 132 -12.42 5.31 -20.91
N TYR A 133 -12.27 4.50 -21.96
CA TYR A 133 -11.32 3.40 -21.98
C TYR A 133 -9.89 3.89 -21.77
N GLN A 134 -9.50 4.95 -22.50
CA GLN A 134 -8.17 5.52 -22.41
C GLN A 134 -7.88 6.10 -21.02
N ARG A 135 -8.87 6.76 -20.39
CA ARG A 135 -8.73 7.25 -19.00
C ARG A 135 -8.39 6.13 -18.02
N ILE A 136 -9.07 4.99 -18.13
CA ILE A 136 -8.81 3.83 -17.26
C ILE A 136 -7.47 3.17 -17.60
N ALA A 137 -7.16 3.02 -18.88
CA ALA A 137 -5.88 2.48 -19.34
C ALA A 137 -4.67 3.33 -18.92
N CYS A 138 -4.84 4.65 -18.77
CA CYS A 138 -3.82 5.54 -18.21
C CYS A 138 -3.61 5.33 -16.70
N GLN A 139 -4.63 4.90 -15.98
CA GLN A 139 -4.56 4.67 -14.52
C GLN A 139 -4.06 3.27 -14.20
N PHE A 140 -4.49 2.27 -14.97
CA PHE A 140 -4.19 0.87 -14.74
C PHE A 140 -3.71 0.21 -16.05
N PRO A 141 -2.52 -0.42 -16.04
CA PRO A 141 -1.98 -1.09 -17.22
C PRO A 141 -2.79 -2.35 -17.53
N PHE A 142 -3.82 -2.21 -18.35
CA PHE A 142 -4.68 -3.29 -18.80
C PHE A 142 -4.55 -3.49 -20.31
N GLN A 143 -4.34 -4.74 -20.72
CA GLN A 143 -4.30 -5.15 -22.11
C GLN A 143 -5.12 -6.43 -22.25
N ASP A 144 -6.18 -6.37 -23.06
CA ASP A 144 -6.99 -7.53 -23.41
C ASP A 144 -7.24 -7.54 -24.93
N PRO A 145 -6.50 -8.39 -25.68
CA PRO A 145 -6.62 -8.47 -27.13
C PRO A 145 -7.99 -8.88 -27.64
N GLU A 146 -8.80 -9.56 -26.82
CA GLU A 146 -10.17 -9.93 -27.18
C GLU A 146 -11.13 -8.77 -26.95
N LEU A 147 -10.96 -8.04 -25.85
CA LEU A 147 -11.76 -6.86 -25.53
C LEU A 147 -11.50 -5.68 -26.48
N ASP A 148 -10.30 -5.60 -27.07
CA ASP A 148 -9.94 -4.58 -28.05
C ASP A 148 -10.63 -4.77 -29.41
N LYS A 149 -11.09 -6.00 -29.72
CA LYS A 149 -11.84 -6.30 -30.95
C LYS A 149 -13.32 -5.96 -30.86
N ILE A 150 -13.84 -5.75 -29.64
CA ILE A 150 -15.27 -5.51 -29.39
C ILE A 150 -15.58 -4.02 -29.59
N PRO A 151 -16.60 -3.66 -30.40
CA PRO A 151 -17.03 -2.28 -30.53
C PRO A 151 -17.69 -1.77 -29.23
N PHE A 152 -17.60 -0.47 -28.97
CA PHE A 152 -18.24 0.14 -27.81
C PHE A 152 -19.77 0.03 -27.89
N PRO A 153 -20.49 -0.10 -26.74
CA PRO A 153 -19.99 -0.13 -25.37
C PRO A 153 -19.40 -1.49 -24.95
N LYS A 154 -18.29 -1.48 -24.20
CA LYS A 154 -17.65 -2.68 -23.62
C LYS A 154 -17.63 -2.64 -22.10
N LYS A 155 -17.43 -3.79 -21.46
CA LYS A 155 -17.31 -3.89 -19.99
C LYS A 155 -15.94 -4.41 -19.63
N LEU A 156 -15.24 -3.70 -18.75
CA LEU A 156 -13.99 -4.20 -18.17
C LEU A 156 -14.32 -5.26 -17.11
N PRO A 157 -13.52 -6.33 -17.01
CA PRO A 157 -13.83 -7.46 -16.12
C PRO A 157 -13.71 -7.11 -14.63
N PHE A 158 -12.98 -6.05 -14.27
CA PHE A 158 -12.77 -5.59 -12.91
C PHE A 158 -13.65 -4.39 -12.52
N SER A 159 -13.83 -4.17 -11.22
CA SER A 159 -14.51 -2.98 -10.68
C SER A 159 -13.55 -1.79 -10.49
N GLU A 160 -14.11 -0.62 -10.13
CA GLU A 160 -13.34 0.61 -9.89
C GLU A 160 -12.29 0.46 -8.76
N PHE A 161 -12.45 -0.54 -7.90
CA PHE A 161 -11.46 -0.92 -6.90
C PHE A 161 -10.06 -1.11 -7.50
N VAL A 162 -9.91 -1.82 -8.62
CA VAL A 162 -8.61 -2.17 -9.21
C VAL A 162 -7.79 -0.94 -9.62
N PRO A 163 -8.28 -0.05 -10.50
CA PRO A 163 -7.52 1.15 -10.89
C PRO A 163 -7.28 2.10 -9.71
N LYS A 164 -8.24 2.25 -8.79
CA LYS A 164 -8.08 3.10 -7.61
C LYS A 164 -6.98 2.58 -6.67
N VAL A 165 -6.98 1.29 -6.35
CA VAL A 165 -5.94 0.67 -5.52
C VAL A 165 -4.58 0.76 -6.20
N TYR A 166 -4.49 0.46 -7.49
CA TYR A 166 -3.24 0.56 -8.23
C TYR A 166 -2.66 1.99 -8.21
N SER A 167 -3.50 3.00 -8.40
CA SER A 167 -3.09 4.41 -8.27
C SER A 167 -2.59 4.72 -6.85
N GLN A 168 -3.29 4.26 -5.81
CA GLN A 168 -2.84 4.46 -4.43
C GLN A 168 -1.52 3.74 -4.11
N LEU A 169 -1.26 2.57 -4.70
CA LEU A 169 0.03 1.88 -4.59
C LEU A 169 1.16 2.73 -5.19
N LYS A 170 0.95 3.32 -6.38
CA LYS A 170 1.92 4.24 -6.99
C LYS A 170 2.16 5.49 -6.15
N GLU A 171 1.11 6.09 -5.60
CA GLU A 171 1.23 7.25 -4.71
C GLU A 171 2.03 6.91 -3.44
N PHE A 172 1.85 5.70 -2.88
CA PHE A 172 2.65 5.24 -1.75
C PHE A 172 4.12 5.11 -2.12
N ILE A 173 4.42 4.50 -3.27
CA ILE A 173 5.78 4.35 -3.79
C ILE A 173 6.44 5.73 -3.94
N TYR A 174 5.74 6.72 -4.50
CA TYR A 174 6.24 8.09 -4.57
C TYR A 174 6.46 8.71 -3.19
N ALA A 175 5.57 8.48 -2.22
CA ALA A 175 5.75 8.98 -0.86
C ALA A 175 6.98 8.38 -0.17
N CYS A 176 7.30 7.11 -0.44
CA CYS A 176 8.54 6.47 0.01
C CYS A 176 9.76 7.05 -0.69
N LEU A 177 9.69 7.26 -2.02
CA LEU A 177 10.78 7.86 -2.79
C LEU A 177 11.11 9.29 -2.28
N LYS A 178 10.08 10.11 -2.07
CA LYS A 178 10.22 11.48 -1.54
C LYS A 178 10.95 11.52 -0.19
N TYR A 179 10.76 10.50 0.65
CA TYR A 179 11.49 10.42 1.92
C TYR A 179 12.98 10.08 1.70
N SER A 180 13.31 9.21 0.73
CA SER A 180 14.70 8.81 0.46
C SER A 180 15.58 9.86 -0.21
N GLU A 181 14.99 10.93 -0.74
CA GLU A 181 15.76 12.05 -1.32
C GLU A 181 16.75 12.61 -0.29
N ASP A 182 17.94 13.02 -0.72
CA ASP A 182 18.96 13.69 0.12
C ASP A 182 19.44 12.92 1.37
N LEU A 183 19.21 11.61 1.47
CA LEU A 183 19.73 10.77 2.57
C LEU A 183 21.11 10.16 2.30
N HIS A 184 21.79 10.58 1.22
CA HIS A 184 23.08 10.02 0.74
C HIS A 184 23.08 8.50 0.54
N LEU A 185 21.89 7.93 0.29
CA LEU A 185 21.72 6.50 -0.02
C LEU A 185 22.05 6.23 -1.48
N SER A 186 22.61 5.06 -1.76
CA SER A 186 22.76 4.56 -3.12
C SER A 186 21.39 4.26 -3.74
N SER A 187 21.30 4.33 -5.08
CA SER A 187 20.07 3.97 -5.81
C SER A 187 19.59 2.56 -5.48
N THR A 188 20.51 1.63 -5.22
CA THR A 188 20.21 0.26 -4.80
C THR A 188 19.58 0.18 -3.41
N GLU A 189 20.06 0.98 -2.45
CA GLU A 189 19.46 1.03 -1.10
C GLU A 189 18.06 1.64 -1.13
N ILE A 190 17.86 2.67 -1.95
CA ILE A 190 16.55 3.31 -2.18
C ILE A 190 15.58 2.30 -2.79
N ASP A 191 15.99 1.57 -3.82
CA ASP A 191 15.20 0.53 -4.48
C ASP A 191 14.75 -0.58 -3.51
N ASP A 192 15.70 -1.15 -2.76
CA ASP A 192 15.41 -2.18 -1.76
C ASP A 192 14.49 -1.66 -0.65
N MET A 193 14.68 -0.42 -0.22
CA MET A 193 13.84 0.24 0.78
C MET A 193 12.40 0.38 0.29
N ILE A 194 12.19 0.94 -0.91
CA ILE A 194 10.86 1.13 -1.51
C ILE A 194 10.17 -0.23 -1.70
N ARG A 195 10.88 -1.26 -2.16
CA ARG A 195 10.34 -2.62 -2.32
C ARG A 195 9.89 -3.20 -0.98
N LYS A 196 10.69 -3.08 0.07
CA LYS A 196 10.33 -3.54 1.42
C LYS A 196 9.11 -2.81 1.97
N SER A 197 9.05 -1.48 1.85
CA SER A 197 7.90 -0.70 2.29
C SER A 197 6.62 -1.03 1.50
N THR A 198 6.74 -1.22 0.18
CA THR A 198 5.62 -1.62 -0.68
C THR A 198 5.13 -3.02 -0.31
N ASN A 199 6.04 -3.94 -0.01
CA ASN A 199 5.70 -5.27 0.48
C ASN A 199 4.94 -5.25 1.81
N LEU A 200 5.32 -4.38 2.75
CA LEU A 200 4.56 -4.17 3.98
C LEU A 200 3.15 -3.63 3.70
N LEU A 201 3.02 -2.68 2.77
CA LEU A 201 1.71 -2.16 2.38
C LEU A 201 0.81 -3.26 1.80
N LEU A 202 1.35 -4.10 0.91
CA LEU A 202 0.61 -5.21 0.29
C LEU A 202 0.22 -6.27 1.34
N THR A 203 1.23 -6.86 1.99
CA THR A 203 1.07 -8.04 2.86
C THR A 203 0.35 -7.73 4.18
N ARG A 204 0.53 -6.54 4.75
CA ARG A 204 -0.07 -6.16 6.04
C ARG A 204 -1.34 -5.35 5.86
N THR A 205 -1.25 -4.25 5.13
CA THR A 205 -2.35 -3.27 5.07
C THR A 205 -3.44 -3.69 4.08
N LEU A 206 -3.07 -3.96 2.82
CA LEU A 206 -4.04 -4.32 1.79
C LEU A 206 -4.65 -5.70 2.07
N SER A 207 -3.84 -6.68 2.48
CA SER A 207 -4.32 -8.00 2.92
C SER A 207 -5.42 -7.90 3.99
N HIS A 208 -5.19 -7.11 5.05
CA HIS A 208 -6.18 -6.91 6.11
C HIS A 208 -7.44 -6.20 5.61
N CYS A 209 -7.32 -5.28 4.65
CA CYS A 209 -8.47 -4.62 4.04
C CYS A 209 -9.30 -5.60 3.18
N LEU A 210 -8.65 -6.47 2.42
CA LEU A 210 -9.32 -7.52 1.64
C LEU A 210 -10.02 -8.54 2.55
N GLN A 211 -9.35 -8.99 3.62
CA GLN A 211 -9.97 -9.88 4.61
C GLN A 211 -11.19 -9.23 5.28
N TYR A 212 -11.12 -7.93 5.55
CA TYR A 212 -12.26 -7.17 6.07
C TYR A 212 -13.44 -7.15 5.08
N ALA A 213 -13.18 -6.96 3.78
CA ALA A 213 -14.22 -6.98 2.75
C ALA A 213 -14.84 -8.37 2.58
N ILE A 214 -14.02 -9.42 2.58
CA ILE A 214 -14.46 -10.81 2.42
C ILE A 214 -15.31 -11.27 3.62
N LYS A 215 -14.91 -10.94 4.85
CA LYS A 215 -15.62 -11.38 6.07
C LYS A 215 -16.78 -10.46 6.48
N LYS A 216 -17.20 -9.54 5.62
CA LYS A 216 -18.30 -8.62 5.91
C LYS A 216 -19.61 -9.41 5.94
N LYS A 217 -20.38 -9.31 7.04
CA LYS A 217 -21.57 -10.16 7.31
C LYS A 217 -22.65 -10.21 6.21
N ASN A 218 -22.69 -9.23 5.31
CA ASN A 218 -23.69 -9.13 4.26
C ASN A 218 -23.07 -9.11 2.85
N VAL A 219 -21.86 -9.66 2.69
CA VAL A 219 -21.23 -9.73 1.38
C VAL A 219 -22.00 -10.69 0.48
N GLY A 220 -22.36 -10.25 -0.73
CA GLY A 220 -23.05 -11.07 -1.71
C GLY A 220 -22.09 -12.03 -2.41
N LEU A 221 -22.60 -13.19 -2.89
CA LEU A 221 -21.81 -14.13 -3.70
C LEU A 221 -21.19 -13.45 -4.94
N ALA A 222 -21.95 -12.58 -5.62
CA ALA A 222 -21.45 -11.82 -6.76
C ALA A 222 -20.31 -10.86 -6.38
N GLU A 223 -20.36 -10.28 -5.18
CA GLU A 223 -19.31 -9.37 -4.68
C GLU A 223 -18.03 -10.16 -4.38
N LEU A 224 -18.13 -11.33 -3.76
CA LEU A 224 -17.00 -12.22 -3.53
C LEU A 224 -16.34 -12.67 -4.84
N VAL A 225 -17.14 -13.02 -5.85
CA VAL A 225 -16.63 -13.34 -7.20
C VAL A 225 -15.89 -12.15 -7.79
N GLN A 226 -16.45 -10.94 -7.68
CA GLN A 226 -15.78 -9.75 -8.19
C GLN A 226 -14.48 -9.46 -7.44
N ILE A 227 -14.41 -9.70 -6.13
CA ILE A 227 -13.16 -9.60 -5.35
C ILE A 227 -12.09 -10.58 -5.90
N ILE A 228 -12.47 -11.81 -6.26
CA ILE A 228 -11.54 -12.78 -6.87
C ILE A 228 -11.02 -12.28 -8.22
N ILE A 229 -11.90 -11.73 -9.06
CA ILE A 229 -11.51 -11.16 -10.36
C ILE A 229 -10.57 -9.96 -10.16
N ASN A 230 -10.94 -9.04 -9.26
CA ASN A 230 -10.17 -7.84 -8.95
C ASN A 230 -8.77 -8.18 -8.43
N THR A 231 -8.67 -9.11 -7.47
CA THR A 231 -7.38 -9.56 -6.91
C THR A 231 -6.51 -10.27 -7.95
N THR A 232 -7.11 -10.96 -8.92
CA THR A 232 -6.39 -11.56 -10.05
C THR A 232 -5.77 -10.49 -10.95
N HIS A 233 -6.50 -9.43 -11.28
CA HIS A 233 -5.95 -8.32 -12.07
C HIS A 233 -4.90 -7.51 -11.30
N LEU A 234 -5.08 -7.32 -9.99
CA LEU A 234 -4.05 -6.67 -9.16
C LEU A 234 -2.78 -7.51 -9.04
N GLU A 235 -2.91 -8.84 -8.90
CA GLU A 235 -1.76 -9.76 -8.94
C GLU A 235 -1.00 -9.63 -10.26
N GLN A 236 -1.72 -9.67 -11.39
CA GLN A 236 -1.13 -9.46 -12.71
C GLN A 236 -0.51 -8.08 -12.88
N SER A 237 -0.86 -7.08 -12.07
CA SER A 237 -0.27 -5.74 -12.18
C SER A 237 1.01 -5.57 -11.36
N CYS A 238 1.40 -6.56 -10.56
CA CYS A 238 2.56 -6.46 -9.67
C CYS A 238 3.88 -6.31 -10.43
N HIS A 239 4.05 -6.95 -11.60
CA HIS A 239 5.27 -6.77 -12.40
C HIS A 239 5.38 -5.35 -12.95
N TYR A 240 4.27 -4.69 -13.32
CA TYR A 240 4.30 -3.28 -13.71
C TYR A 240 4.68 -2.37 -12.54
N LEU A 241 4.32 -2.72 -11.30
CA LEU A 241 4.81 -2.01 -10.11
C LEU A 241 6.31 -2.24 -9.90
N GLU A 242 6.81 -3.45 -10.11
CA GLU A 242 8.25 -3.75 -10.04
C GLU A 242 9.05 -2.96 -11.07
N GLU A 243 8.59 -2.92 -12.33
CA GLU A 243 9.17 -2.12 -13.40
C GLU A 243 9.08 -0.62 -13.07
N PHE A 244 7.95 -0.17 -12.54
CA PHE A 244 7.78 1.22 -12.12
C PHE A 244 8.79 1.61 -11.05
N ILE A 245 9.01 0.77 -10.03
CA ILE A 245 10.03 1.01 -8.99
C ILE A 245 11.43 1.06 -9.63
N SER A 246 11.78 0.08 -10.47
CA SER A 246 13.08 0.07 -11.17
C SER A 246 13.31 1.32 -12.03
N ASN A 247 12.26 1.80 -12.70
CA ASN A 247 12.34 2.99 -13.56
C ASN A 247 12.55 4.28 -12.75
N ILE A 248 11.88 4.43 -11.61
CA ILE A 248 12.05 5.64 -10.77
C ILE A 248 13.36 5.64 -9.99
N THR A 249 13.92 4.46 -9.67
CA THR A 249 15.20 4.33 -8.95
C THR A 249 16.41 4.24 -9.88
N ASN A 250 16.20 4.09 -11.19
CA ASN A 250 17.24 3.79 -12.19
C ASN A 250 18.03 2.50 -11.89
N VAL A 251 17.41 1.53 -11.22
CA VAL A 251 18.03 0.23 -10.90
C VAL A 251 17.48 -0.85 -11.86
N PRO A 252 18.35 -1.56 -12.60
CA PRO A 252 17.90 -2.59 -13.53
C PRO A 252 17.10 -3.71 -12.83
N PRO A 253 15.99 -4.18 -13.43
CA PRO A 253 15.13 -5.22 -12.84
C PRO A 253 15.83 -6.59 -12.70
N ASP A 254 16.84 -6.88 -13.51
CA ASP A 254 17.58 -8.16 -13.54
C ASP A 254 18.74 -8.24 -12.53
N THR A 255 18.80 -7.34 -11.56
CA THR A 255 19.82 -7.43 -10.51
C THR A 255 19.49 -8.64 -9.63
N ILE A 256 20.38 -9.64 -9.58
CA ILE A 256 20.18 -10.98 -8.97
C ILE A 256 19.70 -10.94 -7.49
N ASN A 257 19.83 -9.79 -6.81
CA ASN A 257 19.43 -9.57 -5.42
C ASN A 257 18.21 -8.65 -5.23
N ALA A 258 17.51 -8.22 -6.29
CA ALA A 258 16.38 -7.30 -6.16
C ALA A 258 15.19 -7.99 -5.45
N THR A 259 14.70 -7.35 -4.39
CA THR A 259 13.56 -7.85 -3.61
C THR A 259 12.28 -7.84 -4.46
N LYS A 260 11.74 -9.02 -4.81
CA LYS A 260 10.47 -9.10 -5.54
C LYS A 260 9.29 -8.65 -4.67
N LEU A 261 8.22 -8.19 -5.32
CA LEU A 261 6.98 -7.86 -4.63
C LEU A 261 6.23 -9.14 -4.24
N TYR A 262 5.85 -9.24 -2.96
CA TYR A 262 5.02 -10.30 -2.40
C TYR A 262 3.52 -10.08 -2.65
N GLY A 263 3.17 -9.29 -3.68
CA GLY A 263 1.78 -9.12 -4.11
C GLY A 263 1.16 -10.45 -4.50
N THR A 264 1.91 -11.31 -5.19
CA THR A 264 1.46 -12.62 -5.66
C THR A 264 0.96 -13.53 -4.53
N SER A 265 1.68 -13.64 -3.41
CA SER A 265 1.21 -14.44 -2.27
C SER A 265 0.02 -13.78 -1.60
N THR A 266 0.08 -12.47 -1.37
CA THR A 266 -1.01 -11.71 -0.72
C THR A 266 -2.35 -11.86 -1.45
N PHE A 267 -2.34 -11.72 -2.78
CA PHE A 267 -3.57 -11.85 -3.57
C PHE A 267 -4.02 -13.30 -3.72
N LYS A 268 -3.10 -14.28 -3.72
CA LYS A 268 -3.46 -15.71 -3.64
C LYS A 268 -4.19 -16.04 -2.34
N ASP A 269 -3.68 -15.59 -1.21
CA ASP A 269 -4.30 -15.84 0.10
C ASP A 269 -5.69 -15.19 0.19
N ALA A 270 -5.83 -13.96 -0.32
CA ALA A 270 -7.12 -13.28 -0.39
C ALA A 270 -8.13 -14.02 -1.28
N ARG A 271 -7.70 -14.59 -2.41
CA ARG A 271 -8.57 -15.42 -3.27
C ARG A 271 -9.03 -16.69 -2.58
N HIS A 272 -8.12 -17.44 -1.96
CA HIS A 272 -8.48 -18.63 -1.19
C HIS A 272 -9.51 -18.31 -0.10
N ALA A 273 -9.31 -17.20 0.63
CA ALA A 273 -10.27 -16.77 1.64
C ALA A 273 -11.64 -16.41 1.04
N ALA A 274 -11.67 -15.77 -0.14
CA ALA A 274 -12.92 -15.46 -0.83
C ALA A 274 -13.62 -16.72 -1.37
N GLU A 275 -12.86 -17.69 -1.89
CA GLU A 275 -13.37 -18.98 -2.36
C GLU A 275 -13.99 -19.78 -1.21
N GLU A 276 -13.30 -19.89 -0.08
CA GLU A 276 -13.83 -20.55 1.13
C GLU A 276 -15.15 -19.89 1.58
N GLU A 277 -15.20 -18.56 1.62
CA GLU A 277 -16.40 -17.82 2.01
C GLU A 277 -17.54 -18.03 0.99
N ILE A 278 -17.25 -18.14 -0.31
CA ILE A 278 -18.24 -18.52 -1.34
C ILE A 278 -18.82 -19.90 -1.04
N TYR A 279 -17.98 -20.90 -0.75
CA TYR A 279 -18.43 -22.25 -0.41
C TYR A 279 -19.31 -22.25 0.84
N THR A 280 -18.90 -21.54 1.89
CA THR A 280 -19.69 -21.42 3.13
C THR A 280 -21.04 -20.75 2.88
N ASN A 281 -21.08 -19.65 2.14
CA ASN A 281 -22.34 -18.94 1.83
C ASN A 281 -23.26 -19.76 0.94
N LEU A 282 -22.71 -20.48 -0.06
CA LEU A 282 -23.47 -21.40 -0.90
C LEU A 282 -24.10 -22.52 -0.08
N ASN A 283 -23.33 -23.19 0.77
CA ASN A 283 -23.84 -24.27 1.61
C ASN A 283 -24.91 -23.77 2.58
N GLN A 284 -24.70 -22.62 3.21
CA GLN A 284 -25.73 -22.01 4.07
C GLN A 284 -27.02 -21.68 3.31
N LYS A 285 -26.92 -21.19 2.06
CA LYS A 285 -28.08 -20.93 1.21
C LYS A 285 -28.80 -22.21 0.81
N ILE A 286 -28.06 -23.26 0.44
CA ILE A 286 -28.62 -24.58 0.14
C ILE A 286 -29.35 -25.12 1.38
N ASP A 287 -28.73 -25.08 2.55
CA ASP A 287 -29.35 -25.53 3.81
C ASP A 287 -30.63 -24.74 4.14
N GLN A 288 -30.66 -23.44 3.89
CA GLN A 288 -31.87 -22.61 4.05
C GLN A 288 -33.00 -23.07 3.14
N PHE A 289 -32.72 -23.42 1.88
CA PHE A 289 -33.72 -23.99 0.98
C PHE A 289 -34.18 -25.38 1.44
N LEU A 290 -33.25 -26.24 1.86
CA LEU A 290 -33.57 -27.59 2.35
C LEU A 290 -34.42 -27.57 3.63
N GLN A 291 -34.28 -26.55 4.48
CA GLN A 291 -35.14 -26.38 5.67
C GLN A 291 -36.61 -26.10 5.33
N LEU A 292 -36.92 -25.67 4.10
CA LEU A 292 -38.29 -25.50 3.62
C LEU A 292 -38.94 -26.83 3.18
N ALA A 293 -38.20 -27.93 3.25
CA ALA A 293 -38.71 -29.24 2.88
C ALA A 293 -39.78 -29.71 3.88
N ASP A 294 -41.03 -29.71 3.44
CA ASP A 294 -42.16 -30.29 4.16
C ASP A 294 -42.63 -31.55 3.41
N TYR A 295 -42.17 -32.72 3.89
CA TYR A 295 -42.47 -34.00 3.29
C TYR A 295 -43.58 -34.71 4.07
N ASP A 296 -44.73 -34.90 3.44
CA ASP A 296 -45.73 -35.85 3.93
C ASP A 296 -45.36 -37.28 3.50
N TRP A 297 -44.57 -37.94 4.36
CA TRP A 297 -44.15 -39.33 4.17
C TRP A 297 -45.29 -40.36 4.19
N THR A 298 -46.53 -39.94 4.47
CA THR A 298 -47.71 -40.81 4.55
C THR A 298 -48.64 -40.71 3.34
N ALA A 299 -48.30 -39.87 2.36
CA ALA A 299 -49.12 -39.66 1.16
C ALA A 299 -49.26 -40.94 0.32
N ALA A 300 -50.50 -41.29 -0.05
CA ALA A 300 -50.83 -42.50 -0.79
C ALA A 300 -50.43 -42.47 -2.28
N GLN A 301 -50.14 -41.29 -2.83
CA GLN A 301 -49.59 -41.09 -4.18
C GLN A 301 -48.55 -39.97 -4.14
N GLY A 302 -47.45 -40.14 -4.89
CA GLY A 302 -46.46 -39.08 -5.07
C GLY A 302 -47.04 -37.93 -5.90
N GLY A 303 -46.80 -36.70 -5.47
CA GLY A 303 -47.18 -35.50 -6.22
C GLY A 303 -46.54 -35.48 -7.61
N ALA A 304 -47.29 -35.04 -8.63
CA ALA A 304 -46.82 -34.99 -10.03
C ALA A 304 -45.84 -33.84 -10.32
N GLN A 305 -45.62 -32.94 -9.37
CA GLN A 305 -44.75 -31.76 -9.50
C GLN A 305 -43.56 -31.87 -8.54
N ALA A 306 -42.40 -31.37 -8.99
CA ALA A 306 -41.25 -31.19 -8.12
C ALA A 306 -41.58 -30.16 -7.03
N SER A 307 -41.07 -30.38 -5.81
CA SER A 307 -41.29 -29.46 -4.69
C SER A 307 -40.85 -28.04 -5.05
N ASP A 308 -41.65 -27.03 -4.73
CA ASP A 308 -41.40 -25.63 -5.09
C ASP A 308 -40.02 -25.16 -4.61
N TYR A 309 -39.63 -25.54 -3.39
CA TYR A 309 -38.32 -25.20 -2.82
C TYR A 309 -37.13 -25.79 -3.62
N LEU A 310 -37.30 -26.96 -4.26
CA LEU A 310 -36.27 -27.56 -5.12
C LEU A 310 -36.16 -26.83 -6.45
N SER A 311 -37.30 -26.40 -7.00
CA SER A 311 -37.32 -25.59 -8.23
C SER A 311 -36.64 -24.23 -8.00
N ASP A 312 -36.91 -23.59 -6.87
CA ASP A 312 -36.26 -22.33 -6.47
C ASP A 312 -34.77 -22.52 -6.18
N LEU A 313 -34.37 -23.62 -5.54
CA LEU A 313 -32.98 -23.97 -5.32
C LEU A 313 -32.23 -24.16 -6.65
N ILE A 314 -32.81 -24.89 -7.60
CA ILE A 314 -32.20 -25.09 -8.93
C ILE A 314 -32.08 -23.75 -9.66
N ALA A 315 -33.12 -22.91 -9.63
CA ALA A 315 -33.07 -21.58 -10.23
C ALA A 315 -31.97 -20.71 -9.60
N PHE A 316 -31.84 -20.73 -8.28
CA PHE A 316 -30.77 -20.05 -7.54
C PHE A 316 -29.37 -20.55 -7.94
N LEU A 317 -29.17 -21.87 -7.97
CA LEU A 317 -27.88 -22.47 -8.35
C LEU A 317 -27.54 -22.14 -9.82
N CYS A 318 -28.49 -22.30 -10.75
CA CYS A 318 -28.28 -21.93 -12.15
C CYS A 318 -27.91 -20.44 -12.31
N SER A 319 -28.60 -19.54 -11.58
CA SER A 319 -28.29 -18.12 -11.60
C SER A 319 -26.91 -17.82 -11.01
N THR A 320 -26.52 -18.51 -9.92
CA THR A 320 -25.23 -18.29 -9.26
C THR A 320 -24.07 -18.86 -10.11
N PHE A 321 -24.23 -20.06 -10.65
CA PHE A 321 -23.26 -20.67 -11.57
C PHE A 321 -23.12 -19.90 -12.87
N ALA A 322 -24.17 -19.24 -13.36
CA ALA A 322 -24.05 -18.31 -14.48
C ALA A 322 -23.10 -17.13 -14.15
N VAL A 323 -23.15 -16.57 -12.93
CA VAL A 323 -22.20 -15.54 -12.48
C VAL A 323 -20.78 -16.12 -12.41
N PHE A 324 -20.63 -17.37 -11.97
CA PHE A 324 -19.33 -18.05 -11.94
C PHE A 324 -18.75 -18.33 -13.34
N THR A 325 -19.54 -18.23 -14.42
CA THR A 325 -18.99 -18.39 -15.77
C THR A 325 -18.02 -17.29 -16.17
N HIS A 326 -17.97 -16.17 -15.46
CA HIS A 326 -16.98 -15.11 -15.68
C HIS A 326 -15.65 -15.32 -14.96
N LEU A 327 -15.51 -16.37 -14.12
CA LEU A 327 -14.22 -16.72 -13.51
C LEU A 327 -13.28 -17.42 -14.51
N PRO A 328 -11.96 -17.19 -14.42
CA PRO A 328 -10.97 -17.89 -15.23
C PRO A 328 -11.08 -19.41 -15.02
N VAL A 329 -11.00 -20.16 -16.12
CA VAL A 329 -11.25 -21.61 -16.24
C VAL A 329 -10.50 -22.46 -15.21
N LYS A 330 -9.37 -21.97 -14.66
CA LYS A 330 -8.60 -22.64 -13.60
C LYS A 330 -9.37 -22.85 -12.29
N LEU A 331 -10.40 -22.06 -12.00
CA LEU A 331 -11.22 -22.19 -10.78
C LEU A 331 -12.48 -23.04 -10.97
N ARG A 332 -12.73 -23.57 -12.18
CA ARG A 332 -13.90 -24.42 -12.45
C ARG A 332 -13.63 -25.92 -12.25
N LEU A 333 -12.39 -26.33 -12.01
CA LEU A 333 -11.95 -27.72 -12.10
C LEU A 333 -11.28 -28.28 -10.83
N ASP A 334 -11.03 -27.44 -9.83
CA ASP A 334 -10.69 -27.84 -8.46
C ASP A 334 -11.92 -27.62 -7.58
#